data_AF-A0A9W8J4Q4-F1
#
_entry.id   AF-A0A9W8J4Q4-F1
#
_cell.length_a   1.000
_cell.length_b   1.000
_cell.length_c   1.000
_cell.angle_alpha   90.00
_cell.angle_beta   90.00
_cell.angle_gamma   90.00
#
_symmetry.space_group_name_H-M   'P 1'
#
loop_
_entity.id
_entity.type
_entity.pdbx_description
1 polymer ?
#
loop_
_entity_poly.entity_id
_entity_poly.type
_entity_poly.pdbx_seq_one_letter_code
_entity_poly.pdbx_strand_id
1 'polypeptide(L)' 'MKGPFIIVIDGLDECEDRRGVEEFINYMLAFFEEHPTIPLRVFIASRVEQHIRACLETDGVVLGNLDSHSA' A
#
# COMPACT_ATOMS: atom_id res chain seq x y z
N MET A 1 -3.38 -24.21 5.76
CA MET A 1 -3.85 -23.17 4.82
C MET A 1 -2.77 -23.04 3.74
N LYS A 2 -3.09 -23.26 2.47
CA LYS A 2 -2.13 -23.18 1.35
C LYS A 2 -2.71 -22.26 0.29
N GLY A 3 -2.17 -21.05 0.18
CA GLY A 3 -2.57 -20.04 -0.80
C GLY A 3 -2.00 -18.66 -0.41
N PRO A 4 -1.82 -17.75 -1.38
CA PRO A 4 -1.43 -16.38 -1.09
C PRO A 4 -2.53 -15.65 -0.32
N PHE A 5 -2.14 -14.83 0.64
CA PHE A 5 -3.03 -13.95 1.38
C PHE A 5 -3.01 -12.56 0.74
N ILE A 6 -4.16 -11.89 0.76
CA ILE A 6 -4.27 -10.48 0.39
C ILE A 6 -4.89 -9.70 1.54
N ILE A 7 -4.27 -8.58 1.89
CA ILE A 7 -4.82 -7.57 2.77
C ILE A 7 -5.35 -6.45 1.87
N VAL A 8 -6.62 -6.09 2.06
CA VAL A 8 -7.27 -4.99 1.35
C VAL A 8 -7.49 -3.86 2.33
N ILE A 9 -7.00 -2.67 1.98
CA ILE A 9 -7.14 -1.45 2.76
C ILE A 9 -7.88 -0.43 1.90
N ASP A 10 -9.01 0.05 2.38
CA ASP A 10 -9.82 1.08 1.73
C ASP A 10 -9.78 2.37 2.55
N GLY A 11 -9.66 3.52 1.89
CA GLY A 11 -9.70 4.85 2.52
C GLY A 11 -8.54 5.15 3.47
N LEU A 12 -7.31 4.73 3.14
CA LEU A 12 -6.11 5.03 3.96
C LEU A 12 -5.89 6.54 4.19
N ASP A 13 -6.33 7.38 3.25
CA ASP A 13 -6.28 8.85 3.32
C ASP A 13 -7.20 9.46 4.38
N GLU A 14 -8.24 8.73 4.81
CA GLU A 14 -9.19 9.21 5.82
C GLU A 14 -8.60 9.09 7.25
N CYS A 15 -7.39 8.56 7.40
CA CYS A 15 -6.66 8.55 8.67
C CYS A 15 -6.08 9.94 9.00
N GLU A 16 -6.49 10.51 10.14
CA GLU A 16 -6.01 11.82 10.59
C GLU A 16 -4.51 11.83 10.97
N ASP A 17 -3.99 10.70 11.45
CA ASP A 17 -2.58 10.56 11.80
C ASP A 17 -1.71 10.29 10.56
N ARG A 18 -1.34 11.38 9.90
CA ARG A 18 -0.46 11.35 8.71
C ARG A 18 0.86 10.64 8.98
N ARG A 19 1.46 10.82 10.17
CA ARG A 19 2.73 10.15 10.51
C ARG A 19 2.53 8.66 10.69
N GLY A 20 1.43 8.25 11.34
CA GLY A 20 1.06 6.85 11.45
C GLY A 20 0.86 6.17 10.09
N VAL A 21 0.25 6.87 9.12
CA VAL A 21 0.11 6.38 7.74
C VAL A 21 1.47 6.22 7.06
N GLU A 22 2.34 7.22 7.15
CA GLU A 22 3.70 7.14 6.59
C GLU A 22 4.52 6.01 7.22
N GLU A 23 4.50 5.89 8.55
CA GLU A 23 5.17 4.80 9.28
C GLU A 23 4.62 3.44 8.86
N PHE A 24 3.30 3.29 8.76
CA PHE A 24 2.66 2.06 8.30
C PHE A 24 3.15 1.64 6.91
N ILE A 25 3.18 2.57 5.95
CA ILE A 25 3.66 2.30 4.59
C ILE A 25 5.14 1.92 4.62
N ASN A 26 5.98 2.66 5.34
CA ASN A 26 7.41 2.37 5.44
C ASN A 26 7.70 1.00 6.07
N TYR A 27 7.01 0.64 7.16
CA TYR A 27 7.16 -0.68 7.77
C TYR A 27 6.68 -1.81 6.86
N MET A 28 5.59 -1.59 6.12
CA MET A 28 5.10 -2.54 5.13
C MET A 28 6.13 -2.77 4.02
N LEU A 29 6.75 -1.70 3.49
CA LEU A 29 7.78 -1.81 2.47
C LEU A 29 9.01 -2.56 2.98
N ALA A 30 9.52 -2.18 4.15
CA ALA A 30 10.66 -2.84 4.78
C ALA A 30 10.41 -4.35 5.01
N PHE A 31 9.18 -4.71 5.39
CA PHE A 31 8.79 -6.12 5.54
C PHE A 31 8.87 -6.91 4.22
N PHE A 32 8.44 -6.32 3.10
CA PHE A 32 8.53 -6.99 1.79
C PHE A 32 9.96 -7.04 1.25
N GLU A 33 10.80 -6.06 1.57
CA GLU A 33 12.25 -6.11 1.30
C GLU A 33 12.93 -7.24 2.08
N GLU A 34 12.59 -7.41 3.37
CA GLU A 34 13.13 -8.48 4.21
C GLU A 34 12.59 -9.87 3.82
N HIS A 35 11.36 -9.93 3.31
CA HIS A 35 10.66 -11.19 2.99
C HIS A 35 10.08 -11.21 1.56
N PRO A 36 10.91 -11.18 0.51
CA PRO A 36 10.45 -11.03 -0.87
C PRO A 36 9.66 -12.23 -1.42
N THR A 37 9.73 -13.39 -0.76
CA THR A 37 9.04 -14.62 -1.19
C THR A 37 7.79 -14.93 -0.36
N ILE A 38 7.44 -14.05 0.57
CA ILE A 38 6.25 -14.26 1.40
C ILE A 38 4.99 -14.29 0.52
N PRO A 39 4.09 -15.26 0.70
CA PRO A 39 2.85 -15.33 -0.07
C PRO A 39 1.80 -14.35 0.50
N LEU A 40 2.17 -13.08 0.65
CA LEU A 40 1.31 -11.99 1.13
C LEU A 40 1.33 -10.84 0.11
N ARG A 41 0.17 -10.22 -0.11
CA ARG A 41 0.01 -9.01 -0.92
C ARG A 41 -0.81 -7.98 -0.16
N VAL A 42 -0.53 -6.70 -0.39
CA VAL A 42 -1.36 -5.60 0.11
C VAL A 42 -1.90 -4.82 -1.07
N PHE A 43 -3.20 -4.57 -1.06
CA PHE A 43 -3.89 -3.71 -2.03
C PHE A 43 -4.53 -2.54 -1.28
N ILE A 44 -4.13 -1.33 -1.64
CA ILE A 44 -4.61 -0.10 -1.01
C ILE A 44 -5.43 0.68 -2.04
N ALA A 45 -6.73 0.84 -1.76
CA ALA A 45 -7.63 1.69 -2.50
C ALA A 45 -7.88 2.97 -1.69
N SER A 46 -7.29 4.08 -2.11
CA SER A 46 -7.31 5.33 -1.35
C SER A 46 -6.99 6.49 -2.27
N ARG A 47 -7.40 7.71 -1.91
CA ARG A 47 -6.92 8.89 -2.64
C ARG A 47 -5.43 9.03 -2.40
N VAL A 48 -4.65 9.13 -3.48
CA VAL A 48 -3.20 9.30 -3.39
C VAL A 48 -2.88 10.76 -3.11
N GLU A 49 -3.06 11.19 -1.86
CA GLU A 49 -2.60 12.49 -1.39
C GLU A 49 -1.06 12.59 -1.46
N GLN A 50 -0.52 13.82 -1.53
CA GLN A 50 0.91 14.05 -1.73
C GLN A 50 1.80 13.36 -0.67
N HIS A 51 1.33 13.29 0.58
CA HIS A 51 2.07 12.66 1.68
C HIS A 51 2.14 11.13 1.54
N ILE A 52 1.07 10.49 1.05
CA ILE A 52 1.04 9.06 0.72
C ILE A 52 1.92 8.78 -0.50
N ARG A 53 1.86 9.65 -1.53
CA ARG A 53 2.63 9.49 -2.76
C ARG A 53 4.14 9.46 -2.51
N ALA A 54 4.64 10.34 -1.63
CA ALA A 54 6.06 10.41 -1.31
C ALA A 54 6.62 9.09 -0.76
N CYS A 55 5.82 8.31 -0.05
CA CYS A 55 6.21 7.00 0.48
C CYS A 55 6.15 5.87 -0.56
N LEU A 56 5.42 6.06 -1.67
CA LEU A 56 5.12 5.01 -2.65
C LEU A 56 5.95 5.11 -3.94
N GLU A 57 6.77 6.14 -4.11
CA GLU A 57 7.71 6.28 -5.24
C GLU A 57 8.97 5.42 -5.01
N THR A 58 8.81 4.09 -4.96
CA THR A 58 9.90 3.11 -4.77
C THR A 58 9.77 1.89 -5.69
N ASP A 59 10.89 1.22 -5.95
CA ASP A 59 11.01 0.01 -6.77
C ASP A 59 10.36 -1.20 -6.03
N GLY A 60 9.04 -1.31 -6.12
CA GLY A 60 8.28 -2.37 -5.44
C GLY A 60 6.79 -2.08 -5.32
N VAL A 61 6.39 -0.83 -5.54
CA VAL A 61 4.99 -0.41 -5.55
C VAL A 61 4.49 -0.28 -6.98
N VAL A 62 3.35 -0.90 -7.28
CA VAL A 62 2.62 -0.66 -8.52
C VAL A 62 1.49 0.32 -8.21
N LEU A 63 1.68 1.56 -8.65
CA LEU A 63 0.64 2.59 -8.57
C LEU A 63 -0.32 2.47 -9.76
N GLY A 64 -1.62 2.38 -9.49
CA GLY A 64 -2.68 2.36 -10.49
C GLY A 64 -3.69 3.47 -10.22
N ASN A 65 -4.18 4.14 -11.27
CA ASN A 65 -5.28 5.08 -11.16
C ASN A 65 -6.61 4.35 -11.37
N LEU A 66 -7.41 4.25 -10.30
CA LEU A 66 -8.70 3.57 -10.32
C LEU A 66 -9.80 4.37 -11.04
N ASP A 67 -9.69 5.70 -11.16
CA ASP A 67 -10.65 6.53 -11.92
C ASP A 67 -10.59 6.25 -13.42
N SER A 68 -9.47 5.71 -13.89
CA SER A 68 -9.26 5.35 -15.30
C SER A 68 -9.94 4.02 -15.68
N HIS A 69 -10.41 3.26 -14.69
CA HIS A 69 -11.08 1.99 -14.89
C HIS A 69 -12.59 2.20 -14.87
N SER A 70 -13.19 2.32 -16.06
CA SER A 70 -14.64 2.18 -16.21
C SER A 70 -15.03 0.74 -15.88
N ALA A 71 -15.97 0.58 -14.94
CA ALA A 71 -16.52 -0.71 -14.53
C ALA A 71 -17.32 -1.40 -15.65
#